data_AF-A0A8S1B1L8-F1
#
_entry.id   AF-A0A8S1B1L8-F1
#
_cell.length_a   1.000
_cell.length_b   1.000
_cell.length_c   1.000
_cell.angle_alpha   90.00
_cell.angle_beta   90.00
_cell.angle_gamma   90.00
#
_symmetry.space_group_name_H-M   'P 1'
#
loop_
_entity.id
_entity.type
_entity.pdbx_description
1 polymer ?
#
loop_
_entity_poly.entity_id
_entity_poly.type
_entity_poly.pdbx_seq_one_letter_code
_entity_poly.pdbx_strand_id
1 'polypeptide(L)'
;MNKCLYEPLECFSIFITDDIVEELTTWTNAEIQLKIQRSDVKVTFKTTNCEEIRALFGILTLTDAMKDNHLTTDELFDCSYSGNRYIAAMSRDRFHFLITCLRMDDKSLRPELWATDTFVPI
;
A
#
# COMPACT_ATOMS: atom_id res chain seq x y z
N MET A 1 -12.15 26.79 12.39
CA MET A 1 -11.91 26.33 13.77
C MET A 1 -10.48 25.81 13.80
N ASN A 2 -9.56 26.42 14.59
CA ASN A 2 -8.18 25.92 14.70
C ASN A 2 -8.24 24.57 15.44
N LYS A 3 -8.05 23.46 14.71
CA LYS A 3 -7.96 22.14 15.31
C LYS A 3 -6.53 22.01 15.86
N CYS A 4 -6.38 22.01 17.19
CA CYS A 4 -5.12 21.67 17.81
C CYS A 4 -4.94 20.15 17.73
N LEU A 5 -3.95 19.70 16.97
CA LEU A 5 -3.71 18.28 16.73
C LEU A 5 -2.68 17.76 17.74
N TYR A 6 -3.12 16.81 18.57
CA TYR A 6 -2.28 16.16 19.58
C TYR A 6 -2.16 14.65 19.34
N GLU A 7 -3.06 14.09 18.53
CA GLU A 7 -3.06 12.67 18.19
C GLU A 7 -2.13 12.41 16.99
N PRO A 8 -1.13 11.52 17.11
CA PRO A 8 -0.16 11.26 16.04
C PRO A 8 -0.81 10.86 14.71
N LEU A 9 -1.90 10.09 14.77
CA LEU A 9 -2.65 9.68 13.58
C LEU A 9 -3.30 10.87 12.87
N GLU A 10 -3.91 11.79 13.62
CA GLU A 10 -4.52 12.98 13.01
C GLU A 10 -3.46 13.89 12.38
N CYS A 11 -2.27 13.99 12.99
CA CYS A 11 -1.14 14.70 12.40
C CYS A 11 -0.66 14.06 11.08
N PHE A 12 -0.56 12.73 11.05
CA PHE A 12 -0.14 11.97 9.87
C PHE A 12 -1.14 12.11 8.72
N SER A 13 -2.44 12.06 9.03
CA SER A 13 -3.53 12.18 8.04
C SER A 13 -3.63 13.55 7.36
N ILE A 14 -2.92 14.59 7.84
CA ILE A 14 -2.80 15.85 7.10
C ILE A 14 -1.97 15.66 5.82
N PHE A 15 -0.95 14.81 5.88
CA PHE A 15 -0.03 14.58 4.76
C PHE A 15 -0.52 13.48 3.84
N ILE A 16 -1.13 12.45 4.43
CA ILE A 16 -1.76 11.35 3.70
C ILE A 16 -3.27 11.48 3.90
N THR A 17 -3.87 12.32 3.06
CA THR A 17 -5.30 12.62 3.10
C THR A 17 -6.13 11.42 2.65
N ASP A 18 -7.42 11.45 2.96
CA ASP A 18 -8.35 10.41 2.50
C ASP A 18 -8.39 10.32 0.97
N ASP A 19 -8.34 11.46 0.27
CA ASP A 19 -8.28 11.51 -1.20
C ASP A 19 -7.07 10.72 -1.76
N ILE A 20 -5.89 10.85 -1.14
CA ILE A 20 -4.69 10.09 -1.55
C ILE A 20 -4.92 8.59 -1.34
N VAL A 21 -5.49 8.20 -0.19
CA VAL A 21 -5.78 6.79 0.11
C VAL A 21 -6.82 6.22 -0.84
N GLU A 22 -7.82 7.02 -1.23
CA GLU A 22 -8.88 6.64 -2.17
C GLU A 22 -8.32 6.45 -3.59
N GLU A 23 -7.47 7.37 -4.07
CA GLU A 23 -6.79 7.24 -5.36
C GLU A 23 -5.91 5.98 -5.40
N LEU A 24 -5.10 5.78 -4.36
CA LEU A 24 -4.28 4.56 -4.23
C LEU A 24 -5.15 3.30 -4.24
N THR A 25 -6.25 3.30 -3.49
CA THR A 25 -7.16 2.16 -3.43
C THR A 25 -7.77 1.86 -4.80
N THR A 26 -8.20 2.90 -5.51
CA THR A 26 -8.84 2.80 -6.83
C THR A 26 -7.90 2.20 -7.86
N TRP A 27 -6.71 2.78 -8.03
CA TRP A 27 -5.78 2.36 -9.08
C TRP A 27 -5.05 1.05 -8.73
N THR A 28 -4.82 0.79 -7.45
CA THR A 28 -4.34 -0.52 -6.99
C THR A 28 -5.36 -1.62 -7.30
N ASN A 29 -6.65 -1.36 -7.10
CA ASN A 29 -7.70 -2.32 -7.47
C ASN A 29 -7.78 -2.56 -8.97
N ALA A 30 -7.62 -1.53 -9.81
CA ALA A 30 -7.53 -1.70 -11.25
C ALA A 30 -6.38 -2.65 -11.64
N GLU A 31 -5.19 -2.49 -11.01
CA GLU A 31 -4.06 -3.37 -11.26
C GLU A 31 -4.27 -4.81 -10.76
N ILE A 32 -4.89 -4.97 -9.59
CA ILE A 32 -5.26 -6.28 -9.05
C ILE A 32 -6.16 -7.02 -10.04
N GLN A 33 -7.19 -6.35 -10.58
CA GLN A 33 -8.09 -6.95 -11.57
C GLN A 33 -7.36 -7.39 -12.84
N LEU A 34 -6.44 -6.57 -13.35
CA LEU A 34 -5.61 -6.94 -14.51
C LEU A 34 -4.75 -8.18 -14.25
N LYS A 35 -4.17 -8.32 -13.04
CA LYS A 35 -3.37 -9.50 -12.69
C LYS A 35 -4.24 -10.75 -12.51
N ILE A 36 -5.41 -10.62 -11.91
CA ILE A 36 -6.37 -11.74 -11.77
C ILE A 36 -6.78 -12.26 -13.16
N GLN A 37 -7.07 -11.37 -14.11
CA GLN A 37 -7.46 -11.78 -15.47
C GLN A 37 -6.33 -12.46 -16.25
N ARG A 38 -5.06 -12.09 -15.98
CA ARG A 38 -3.89 -12.57 -16.73
C ARG A 38 -3.30 -13.88 -16.21
N SER A 39 -3.71 -14.34 -15.05
CA SER A 39 -3.10 -15.53 -14.43
C SER A 39 -4.16 -16.45 -13.81
N ASP A 40 -3.86 -17.75 -13.71
CA ASP A 40 -4.67 -18.75 -12.99
C ASP A 40 -4.53 -18.55 -11.47
N VAL A 41 -4.77 -17.33 -11.00
CA VAL A 41 -4.38 -16.92 -9.65
C VAL A 41 -5.31 -17.53 -8.60
N LYS A 42 -4.70 -18.08 -7.54
CA LYS A 42 -5.37 -18.61 -6.33
C LYS A 42 -6.35 -17.58 -5.73
N VAL A 43 -7.32 -18.04 -4.93
CA VAL A 43 -8.35 -17.23 -4.23
C VAL A 43 -7.79 -16.09 -3.34
N THR A 44 -6.48 -16.09 -3.06
CA THR A 44 -5.77 -15.16 -2.17
C THR A 44 -5.68 -13.71 -2.65
N PHE A 45 -6.08 -13.41 -3.89
CA PHE A 45 -5.84 -12.13 -4.53
C PHE A 45 -7.15 -11.38 -4.77
N LYS A 46 -7.70 -10.82 -3.69
CA LYS A 46 -8.91 -9.97 -3.75
C LYS A 46 -8.53 -8.50 -3.91
N THR A 47 -9.49 -7.68 -4.31
CA THR A 47 -9.40 -6.23 -4.22
C THR A 47 -9.08 -5.77 -2.80
N THR A 48 -8.46 -4.62 -2.69
CA THR A 48 -8.12 -3.93 -1.44
C THR A 48 -9.15 -2.84 -1.12
N ASN A 49 -9.05 -2.25 0.07
CA ASN A 49 -9.86 -1.13 0.54
C ASN A 49 -8.97 -0.13 1.29
N CYS A 50 -9.52 1.05 1.61
CA CYS A 50 -8.76 2.11 2.27
C CYS A 50 -8.16 1.68 3.61
N GLU A 51 -8.85 0.82 4.39
CA GLU A 51 -8.34 0.31 5.67
C GLU A 51 -7.10 -0.58 5.48
N GLU A 52 -7.10 -1.44 4.46
CA GLU A 52 -5.95 -2.29 4.16
C GLU A 52 -4.76 -1.50 3.59
N ILE A 53 -5.02 -0.43 2.81
CA ILE A 53 -3.97 0.51 2.38
C ILE A 53 -3.38 1.26 3.58
N ARG A 54 -4.21 1.72 4.52
CA ARG A 54 -3.73 2.33 5.78
C ARG A 54 -2.94 1.32 6.62
N ALA A 55 -3.36 0.06 6.68
CA ALA A 55 -2.62 -1.01 7.36
C ALA A 55 -1.26 -1.29 6.69
N LEU A 56 -1.19 -1.25 5.35
CA LEU A 56 0.06 -1.36 4.61
C LEU A 56 1.02 -0.22 4.98
N PHE A 57 0.53 1.03 5.04
CA PHE A 57 1.31 2.17 5.52
C PHE A 57 1.73 2.04 6.98
N GLY A 58 0.88 1.47 7.83
CA GLY A 58 1.22 1.13 9.21
C GLY A 58 2.40 0.16 9.30
N ILE A 59 2.41 -0.89 8.46
CA ILE A 59 3.56 -1.81 8.36
C ILE A 59 4.81 -1.07 7.90
N LEU A 60 4.75 -0.28 6.82
CA LEU A 60 5.92 0.44 6.31
C LEU A 60 6.49 1.43 7.35
N THR A 61 5.62 2.16 8.04
CA THR A 61 5.99 3.07 9.13
C THR A 61 6.66 2.32 10.28
N LEU A 62 6.12 1.15 10.65
CA LEU A 62 6.69 0.32 11.70
C LEU A 62 8.04 -0.28 11.30
N THR A 63 8.22 -0.71 10.05
CA THR A 63 9.50 -1.25 9.58
C THR A 63 10.61 -0.22 9.68
N ASP A 64 10.34 1.05 9.37
CA ASP A 64 11.33 2.12 9.53
C ASP A 64 11.60 2.42 11.00
N ALA A 65 10.55 2.53 11.83
CA ALA A 65 10.69 2.76 13.27
C ALA A 65 11.52 1.68 13.98
N MET A 66 11.40 0.42 13.55
CA MET A 66 12.17 -0.71 14.08
C MET A 66 13.54 -0.88 13.41
N LYS A 67 13.84 -0.11 12.35
CA LYS A 67 15.03 -0.26 11.49
C LYS A 67 15.12 -1.62 10.79
N ASP A 68 13.97 -2.24 10.56
CA ASP A 68 13.81 -3.53 9.89
C ASP A 68 13.64 -3.37 8.37
N ASN A 69 13.65 -2.15 7.83
CA ASN A 69 13.38 -1.82 6.43
C ASN A 69 14.34 -2.45 5.38
N HIS A 70 15.47 -2.98 5.82
CA HIS A 70 16.45 -3.69 4.98
C HIS A 70 16.23 -5.21 4.97
N LEU A 71 15.39 -5.73 5.87
CA LEU A 71 15.08 -7.15 5.98
C LEU A 71 14.21 -7.60 4.81
N THR A 72 14.36 -8.86 4.43
CA THR A 72 13.47 -9.48 3.44
C THR A 72 12.06 -9.61 3.99
N THR A 73 11.05 -9.74 3.12
CA THR A 73 9.67 -10.01 3.56
C THR A 73 9.55 -11.35 4.30
N ASP A 74 10.45 -12.30 4.04
CA ASP A 74 10.49 -13.56 4.78
C ASP A 74 10.90 -13.34 6.23
N GLU A 75 11.96 -12.57 6.47
CA GLU A 75 12.45 -12.24 7.82
C GLU A 75 11.49 -11.30 8.57
N LEU A 76 10.91 -10.32 7.87
CA LEU A 76 9.91 -9.42 8.46
C LEU A 76 8.72 -10.20 8.99
N PHE A 77 8.18 -11.17 8.25
CA PHE A 77 6.97 -11.88 8.66
C PHE A 77 7.24 -13.20 9.40
N ASP A 78 8.50 -13.51 9.71
CA ASP A 78 8.85 -14.64 10.56
C ASP A 78 8.69 -14.29 12.04
N CYS A 79 7.81 -15.03 12.72
CA CYS A 79 7.50 -14.83 14.14
C CYS A 79 8.71 -15.05 15.07
N SER A 80 9.72 -15.80 14.63
CA SER A 80 10.94 -16.07 15.39
C SER A 80 11.88 -14.85 15.43
N TYR A 81 11.90 -14.06 14.35
CA TYR A 81 12.75 -12.87 14.23
C TYR A 81 12.02 -11.60 14.64
N SER A 82 10.79 -11.43 14.13
CA SER A 82 10.04 -10.18 14.26
C SER A 82 8.88 -10.26 15.26
N GLY A 83 8.66 -11.42 15.89
CA GLY A 83 7.48 -11.66 16.70
C GLY A 83 6.19 -11.51 15.86
N ASN A 84 5.11 -11.13 16.50
CA ASN A 84 3.80 -11.07 15.84
C ASN A 84 3.50 -9.71 15.18
N ARG A 85 4.42 -8.74 15.20
CA ARG A 85 4.10 -7.33 14.92
C ARG A 85 3.62 -7.07 13.50
N TYR A 86 4.19 -7.75 12.50
CA TYR A 86 3.81 -7.56 11.09
C TYR A 86 2.70 -8.53 10.66
N ILE A 87 2.80 -9.81 11.07
CA ILE A 87 1.81 -10.84 10.73
C ILE A 87 0.44 -10.59 11.36
N ALA A 88 0.37 -9.87 12.48
CA ALA A 88 -0.89 -9.49 13.11
C ALA A 88 -1.71 -8.51 12.27
N ALA A 89 -1.08 -7.74 11.37
CA ALA A 89 -1.75 -6.79 10.49
C ALA A 89 -2.21 -7.44 9.17
N MET A 90 -1.33 -8.20 8.50
CA MET A 90 -1.67 -8.97 7.29
C MET A 90 -0.68 -10.12 7.07
N SER A 91 -1.01 -11.06 6.19
CA SER A 91 -0.06 -12.12 5.82
C SER A 91 1.08 -11.59 4.93
N ARG A 92 2.23 -12.24 5.00
CA ARG A 92 3.39 -11.95 4.13
C ARG A 92 3.01 -11.93 2.65
N ASP A 93 2.27 -12.95 2.21
CA ASP A 93 1.88 -13.10 0.81
C ASP A 93 0.95 -11.96 0.38
N ARG A 94 0.08 -11.47 1.28
CA ARG A 94 -0.79 -10.32 1.01
C ARG A 94 0.02 -9.02 0.94
N PHE A 95 0.93 -8.80 1.89
CA PHE A 95 1.84 -7.65 1.87
C PHE A 95 2.63 -7.59 0.57
N HIS A 96 3.31 -8.70 0.22
CA HIS A 96 4.09 -8.79 -1.01
C HIS A 96 3.22 -8.53 -2.24
N PHE A 97 2.01 -9.12 -2.31
CA PHE A 97 1.10 -8.89 -3.42
C PHE A 97 0.70 -7.42 -3.57
N LEU A 98 0.27 -6.76 -2.48
CA LEU A 98 -0.15 -5.37 -2.50
C LEU A 98 0.98 -4.45 -2.95
N ILE A 99 2.21 -4.65 -2.44
CA ILE A 99 3.39 -3.91 -2.89
C ILE A 99 3.58 -4.02 -4.40
N THR A 100 3.41 -5.21 -4.99
CA THR A 100 3.55 -5.37 -6.45
C THR A 100 2.40 -4.75 -7.27
N CYS A 101 1.29 -4.38 -6.63
CA CYS A 101 0.08 -3.87 -7.28
C CYS A 101 -0.17 -2.38 -7.01
N LEU A 102 0.54 -1.75 -6.08
CA LEU A 102 0.31 -0.35 -5.69
C LEU A 102 0.45 0.59 -6.88
N ARG A 103 -0.58 1.39 -7.18
CA ARG A 103 -0.59 2.39 -8.27
C ARG A 103 -1.17 3.71 -7.77
N MET A 104 -0.74 4.81 -8.40
CA MET A 104 -1.13 6.18 -8.06
C MET A 104 -1.87 6.87 -9.20
N ASP A 105 -2.15 6.17 -10.29
CA ASP A 105 -2.64 6.77 -11.54
C ASP A 105 -3.50 5.82 -12.39
N ASP A 106 -4.24 6.41 -13.33
CA ASP A 106 -4.92 5.68 -14.40
C ASP A 106 -3.94 5.31 -15.53
N LYS A 107 -3.64 4.01 -15.64
CA LYS A 107 -2.80 3.49 -16.73
C LYS A 107 -3.33 3.77 -18.13
N SER A 108 -4.64 3.95 -18.30
CA SER A 108 -5.26 4.18 -19.61
C SER A 108 -4.95 5.58 -20.16
N LEU A 109 -4.65 6.55 -19.28
CA LEU A 109 -4.35 7.93 -19.66
C LEU A 109 -2.85 8.17 -19.95
N ARG A 110 -1.98 7.28 -19.45
CA ARG A 110 -0.51 7.40 -19.63
C ARG A 110 -0.06 7.65 -21.08
N PRO A 111 -0.57 6.94 -22.11
CA PRO A 111 -0.09 7.12 -23.48
C PRO A 111 -0.31 8.54 -24.01
N GLU A 112 -1.37 9.22 -23.56
CA GLU A 112 -1.67 10.59 -23.95
C GLU A 112 -0.83 11.59 -23.15
N LEU A 113 -0.72 11.39 -21.83
CA LEU A 113 -0.08 12.34 -20.93
C LEU A 113 1.45 12.29 -20.97
N TRP A 114 2.07 11.17 -21.36
CA TRP A 114 3.53 11.05 -21.43
C TRP A 114 4.19 11.97 -22.45
N ALA A 115 3.44 12.45 -23.45
CA ALA A 115 3.97 13.40 -24.41
C ALA A 115 4.28 14.76 -23.77
N THR A 116 3.61 15.10 -22.66
CA THR A 116 3.70 16.40 -22.00
C THR A 116 4.38 16.31 -20.63
N ASP A 117 4.20 15.20 -19.92
CA ASP A 117 4.75 15.01 -18.58
C ASP A 117 5.27 13.57 -18.38
N THR A 118 6.55 13.44 -18.05
CA THR A 118 7.17 12.14 -17.79
C THR A 118 6.91 11.62 -16.38
N PHE A 119 6.38 12.46 -15.49
CA PHE A 119 6.11 12.15 -14.09
C PHE A 119 4.69 11.60 -13.85
N VAL A 120 3.82 11.56 -14.88
CA VAL A 120 2.42 11.09 -14.86
C VAL A 120 2.12 9.89 -13.95
N PRO A 121 2.95 8.84 -13.85
CA PRO A 121 2.63 7.70 -13.00
C PRO A 121 2.61 7.96 -11.49
N ILE A 122 3.04 9.14 -11.02
CA ILE A 122 3.11 9.54 -9.61
C ILE A 122 2.75 11.01 -9.38
#